data_AF-A0A821HWX6-F1
#
_entry.id   AF-A0A821HWX6-F1
#
_cell.length_a   1.000
_cell.length_b   1.000
_cell.length_c   1.000
_cell.angle_alpha   90.00
_cell.angle_beta   90.00
_cell.angle_gamma   90.00
#
_symmetry.space_group_name_H-M   'P 1'
#
loop_
_entity.id
_entity.type
_entity.pdbx_description
1 polymer ?
#
loop_
_entity_poly.entity_id
_entity_poly.type
_entity_poly.pdbx_seq_one_letter_code
_entity_poly.pdbx_strand_id
1 'polypeptide(L)'
;MVINFIWSKCFFIRQQLSSSIVSLFIGSFIICPLFMLKTAMISDSEFVGFLLGFALSLGFTLFIGGITATILYRSKLLKIISCLLSVVGCIGVILILWFYLIDGYNIKIDVMIPSERFPHNITNDPSLNGNYSYSFLTYGSGFDERIDYGIKASIKTPTIDLSSIIKLSSFNQKVFKYNESALPLNGRIWYPINNTGPYPIVLMVHGNHLSTVPSEAGYEYLGKMLASQ
;
A
#
# COMPACT_ATOMS: atom_id res chain seq x y z
N MET A 1 -13.44 -14.69 -51.33
CA MET A 1 -13.62 -16.09 -50.86
C MET A 1 -13.22 -16.26 -49.39
N VAL A 2 -12.06 -15.76 -48.96
CA VAL A 2 -11.54 -15.88 -47.58
C VAL A 2 -12.40 -15.18 -46.52
N ILE A 3 -12.93 -13.99 -46.81
CA ILE A 3 -13.76 -13.21 -45.86
C ILE A 3 -15.06 -13.94 -45.50
N ASN A 4 -15.74 -14.55 -46.47
CA ASN A 4 -16.98 -15.31 -46.24
C ASN A 4 -16.74 -16.60 -45.44
N PHE A 5 -15.55 -17.22 -45.57
CA PHE A 5 -15.17 -18.39 -44.79
C PHE A 5 -14.85 -18.05 -43.33
N ILE A 6 -14.20 -16.91 -43.09
CA ILE A 6 -13.95 -16.40 -41.74
C ILE A 6 -15.29 -16.00 -41.10
N TRP A 7 -16.18 -15.32 -41.83
CA TRP A 7 -17.50 -14.94 -41.34
C TRP A 7 -18.38 -16.14 -40.99
N SER A 8 -18.38 -17.21 -41.80
CA SER A 8 -19.17 -18.40 -41.50
C SER A 8 -18.64 -19.17 -40.29
N LYS A 9 -17.31 -19.25 -40.10
CA LYS A 9 -16.72 -19.84 -38.90
C LYS A 9 -16.99 -18.99 -37.65
N CYS A 10 -16.90 -17.67 -37.74
CA CYS A 10 -17.25 -16.77 -36.64
C CYS A 10 -18.74 -16.86 -36.27
N PHE A 11 -19.61 -16.98 -37.27
CA PHE A 11 -21.05 -17.17 -37.06
C PHE A 11 -21.37 -18.53 -36.43
N PHE A 12 -20.70 -19.60 -36.86
CA PHE A 12 -20.84 -20.94 -36.28
C PHE A 12 -20.35 -20.98 -34.82
N ILE A 13 -19.21 -20.36 -34.52
CA ILE A 13 -18.69 -20.19 -33.15
C ILE A 13 -19.68 -19.39 -32.28
N ARG A 14 -20.30 -18.33 -32.83
CA ARG A 14 -21.35 -17.55 -32.15
C ARG A 14 -22.62 -18.36 -31.88
N GLN A 15 -22.97 -19.31 -32.76
CA GLN A 15 -24.13 -20.19 -32.59
C GLN A 15 -23.86 -21.28 -31.55
N GLN A 16 -22.60 -21.67 -31.37
CA GLN A 16 -22.16 -22.72 -30.45
C GLN A 16 -21.86 -22.19 -29.04
N LEU A 17 -21.48 -20.92 -28.92
CA LEU A 17 -21.37 -20.20 -27.67
C LEU A 17 -22.77 -19.73 -27.26
N SER A 18 -23.41 -20.44 -26.31
CA SER A 18 -24.68 -19.98 -25.72
C SER A 18 -24.56 -18.52 -25.26
N SER A 19 -25.63 -17.73 -25.39
CA SER A 19 -25.70 -16.34 -24.92
C SER A 19 -25.25 -16.17 -23.47
N SER A 20 -25.35 -17.23 -22.67
CA SER A 20 -24.85 -17.34 -21.29
C SER A 20 -23.32 -17.25 -21.18
N ILE A 21 -22.55 -17.78 -22.14
CA ILE A 21 -21.08 -17.67 -22.14
C ILE A 21 -20.66 -16.24 -22.49
N VAL A 22 -21.38 -15.60 -23.41
CA VAL A 22 -21.13 -14.19 -23.78
C VAL A 22 -21.48 -13.25 -22.63
N SER A 23 -22.59 -13.47 -21.92
CA SER A 23 -22.95 -12.66 -20.74
C SER A 23 -21.99 -12.88 -19.57
N LEU A 24 -21.41 -14.08 -19.42
CA LEU A 24 -20.37 -14.37 -18.42
C LEU A 24 -19.05 -13.62 -18.69
N PHE A 25 -18.63 -13.56 -19.96
CA PHE A 25 -17.48 -12.74 -20.35
C PHE A 25 -17.74 -11.25 -20.09
N ILE A 26 -18.92 -10.75 -20.44
CA ILE A 26 -19.30 -9.34 -20.20
C ILE A 26 -19.36 -9.02 -18.70
N GLY A 27 -19.92 -9.92 -17.89
CA GLY A 27 -19.96 -9.77 -16.43
C GLY A 27 -18.56 -9.73 -15.81
N SER A 28 -17.64 -10.59 -16.27
CA SER A 28 -16.24 -10.57 -15.81
C SER A 28 -15.53 -9.25 -16.18
N PHE A 29 -15.87 -8.65 -17.32
CA PHE A 29 -15.31 -7.38 -17.78
C PHE A 29 -15.84 -6.15 -17.02
N ILE A 30 -16.97 -6.26 -16.32
CA ILE A 30 -17.53 -5.16 -15.49
C ILE A 30 -17.12 -5.33 -14.02
N ILE A 31 -17.09 -6.57 -13.53
CA ILE A 31 -16.69 -6.86 -12.14
C ILE A 31 -15.18 -6.63 -11.93
N CYS A 32 -14.35 -6.95 -12.93
CA CYS A 32 -12.90 -6.80 -12.82
C CYS A 32 -12.47 -5.32 -12.64
N PRO A 33 -12.96 -4.33 -13.43
CA PRO A 33 -12.63 -2.92 -13.21
C PRO A 33 -13.12 -2.35 -11.87
N LEU A 34 -14.33 -2.71 -11.42
CA LEU A 34 -14.87 -2.24 -10.14
C LEU A 34 -14.08 -2.79 -8.95
N PHE A 35 -13.59 -4.03 -9.07
CA PHE A 35 -12.73 -4.63 -8.06
C PHE A 35 -11.32 -4.03 -8.09
N MET A 36 -10.74 -3.84 -9.28
CA MET A 36 -9.44 -3.16 -9.45
C MET A 36 -9.42 -1.76 -8.82
N LEU A 37 -10.50 -0.99 -8.96
CA LEU A 37 -10.63 0.34 -8.34
C LEU A 37 -10.60 0.28 -6.82
N LYS A 38 -11.21 -0.74 -6.20
CA LYS A 38 -11.21 -0.89 -4.73
C LYS A 38 -9.86 -1.41 -4.22
N THR A 39 -9.21 -2.33 -4.93
CA THR A 39 -7.92 -2.89 -4.52
C THR A 39 -6.76 -1.92 -4.70
N ALA A 40 -6.80 -1.08 -5.74
CA ALA A 40 -5.83 0.01 -5.94
C ALA A 40 -5.84 1.03 -4.79
N MET A 41 -6.95 1.13 -4.05
CA MET A 41 -7.06 2.00 -2.87
C MET A 41 -6.55 1.35 -1.58
N ILE A 42 -6.30 0.04 -1.56
CA ILE A 42 -5.99 -0.73 -0.34
C ILE A 42 -4.55 -1.26 -0.34
N SER A 43 -3.96 -1.58 -1.49
CA SER A 43 -2.59 -2.11 -1.57
C SER A 43 -1.61 -1.10 -2.16
N ASP A 44 -0.47 -0.89 -1.51
CA ASP A 44 0.63 -0.03 -1.99
C ASP A 44 1.23 -0.50 -3.35
N SER A 45 0.88 -1.71 -3.80
CA SER A 45 1.28 -2.24 -5.10
C SER A 45 0.08 -2.48 -6.01
N GLU A 46 -0.14 -1.59 -6.97
CA GLU A 46 -1.21 -1.69 -7.99
C GLU A 46 -1.22 -3.07 -8.70
N PHE A 47 -0.05 -3.69 -8.86
CA PHE A 47 0.13 -5.02 -9.47
C PHE A 47 -0.51 -6.16 -8.69
N VAL A 48 -0.44 -6.14 -7.35
CA VAL A 48 -1.02 -7.21 -6.51
C VAL A 48 -2.55 -7.11 -6.53
N GLY A 49 -3.09 -5.89 -6.46
CA GLY A 49 -4.52 -5.65 -6.64
C GLY A 49 -5.04 -6.17 -7.98
N PHE A 50 -4.29 -5.92 -9.07
CA PHE A 50 -4.61 -6.45 -10.39
C PHE A 50 -4.66 -7.99 -10.42
N LEU A 51 -3.62 -8.67 -9.91
CA LEU A 51 -3.56 -10.14 -9.89
C LEU A 51 -4.72 -10.75 -9.08
N LEU A 52 -5.03 -10.18 -7.91
CA LEU A 52 -6.14 -10.65 -7.08
C LEU A 52 -7.50 -10.43 -7.75
N GLY A 53 -7.70 -9.28 -8.40
CA GLY A 53 -8.92 -9.00 -9.16
C GLY A 53 -9.10 -9.94 -10.35
N PHE A 54 -8.02 -10.18 -11.10
CA PHE A 54 -8.02 -11.15 -12.19
C PHE A 54 -8.38 -12.56 -11.69
N ALA A 55 -7.72 -13.03 -10.61
CA ALA A 55 -7.99 -14.33 -10.01
C ALA A 55 -9.45 -14.48 -9.54
N LEU A 56 -10.01 -13.42 -8.93
CA LEU A 56 -11.41 -13.42 -8.50
C LEU A 56 -12.36 -13.50 -9.68
N SER A 57 -12.10 -12.72 -10.75
CA SER A 57 -12.92 -12.76 -11.97
C SER A 57 -12.91 -14.14 -12.62
N LEU A 58 -11.74 -14.78 -12.71
CA LEU A 58 -11.59 -16.13 -13.24
C LEU A 58 -12.36 -17.15 -12.38
N GLY A 59 -12.28 -17.02 -11.05
CA GLY A 59 -13.03 -17.84 -10.10
C GLY A 59 -14.54 -17.76 -10.32
N PHE A 60 -15.09 -16.55 -10.47
CA PHE A 60 -16.52 -16.36 -10.76
C PHE A 60 -16.93 -16.91 -12.13
N THR A 61 -16.12 -16.70 -13.15
CA THR A 61 -16.38 -17.24 -14.49
C THR A 61 -16.40 -18.78 -14.48
N LEU A 62 -15.46 -19.41 -13.79
CA LEU A 62 -15.44 -20.87 -13.62
C LEU A 62 -16.64 -21.36 -12.80
N PHE A 63 -17.01 -20.65 -11.74
CA PHE A 63 -18.14 -21.02 -10.88
C PHE A 63 -19.46 -21.00 -11.65
N ILE A 64 -19.83 -19.85 -12.23
CA ILE A 64 -21.12 -19.69 -12.93
C ILE A 64 -21.10 -20.37 -14.30
N GLY A 65 -19.97 -20.32 -15.01
CA GLY A 65 -19.77 -21.02 -16.28
C GLY A 65 -19.86 -22.54 -16.11
N GLY A 66 -19.28 -23.07 -15.03
CA GLY A 66 -19.39 -24.48 -14.69
C GLY A 66 -20.83 -24.90 -14.35
N ILE A 67 -21.58 -24.11 -13.58
CA ILE A 67 -23.01 -24.39 -13.29
C ILE A 67 -23.83 -24.41 -14.58
N THR A 68 -23.70 -23.36 -15.40
CA THR A 68 -24.47 -23.24 -16.64
C THR A 68 -24.13 -24.34 -17.63
N ALA A 69 -22.85 -24.67 -17.81
CA ALA A 69 -22.40 -25.76 -18.67
C ALA A 69 -22.87 -27.13 -18.19
N THR A 70 -22.93 -27.38 -16.87
CA THR A 70 -23.46 -28.63 -16.30
C THR A 70 -24.94 -28.84 -16.64
N ILE A 71 -25.71 -27.74 -16.70
CA ILE A 71 -27.14 -27.76 -17.07
C ILE A 71 -27.30 -27.99 -18.59
N LEU A 72 -26.48 -27.32 -19.41
CA LEU A 72 -26.64 -27.27 -20.87
C LEU A 72 -26.04 -28.48 -21.60
N TYR A 73 -24.93 -29.04 -21.12
CA TYR A 73 -24.26 -30.13 -21.81
C TYR A 73 -25.06 -31.43 -21.77
N ARG A 74 -25.07 -32.14 -22.90
CA ARG A 74 -25.78 -33.42 -23.03
C ARG A 74 -24.91 -34.62 -22.63
N SER A 75 -23.59 -34.53 -22.78
CA SER A 75 -22.70 -35.65 -22.47
C SER A 75 -22.39 -35.73 -20.96
N LYS A 76 -22.41 -36.95 -20.41
CA LYS A 76 -22.13 -37.20 -18.98
C LYS A 76 -20.73 -36.71 -18.58
N LEU A 77 -19.73 -36.95 -19.42
CA LEU A 77 -18.35 -36.54 -19.16
C LEU A 77 -18.21 -35.02 -19.06
N LEU A 78 -18.78 -34.26 -20.00
CA LEU A 78 -18.68 -32.80 -19.95
C LEU A 78 -19.42 -32.22 -18.75
N LYS A 79 -20.54 -32.82 -18.31
CA LYS A 79 -21.21 -32.43 -17.07
C LYS A 79 -20.32 -32.59 -15.84
N ILE A 80 -19.61 -33.72 -15.74
CA ILE A 80 -18.69 -33.98 -14.62
C ILE A 80 -17.56 -32.95 -14.62
N ILE A 81 -16.94 -32.70 -15.78
CA ILE A 81 -15.87 -31.71 -15.93
C ILE A 81 -16.37 -30.30 -15.55
N SER A 82 -17.54 -29.89 -16.05
CA SER A 82 -18.14 -28.59 -15.73
C SER A 82 -18.49 -28.44 -14.26
N CYS A 83 -18.96 -29.50 -13.61
CA CYS A 83 -19.23 -29.50 -12.17
C CYS A 83 -17.93 -29.33 -11.36
N LEU A 84 -16.85 -30.04 -11.72
CA LEU A 84 -15.54 -29.90 -11.09
C LEU A 84 -14.98 -28.48 -11.24
N LEU A 85 -15.06 -27.91 -12.45
CA LEU A 85 -14.62 -26.53 -12.70
C LEU A 85 -15.40 -25.52 -11.87
N SER A 86 -16.70 -25.75 -11.68
CA SER A 86 -17.53 -24.91 -10.82
C SER A 86 -17.07 -24.94 -9.36
N VAL A 87 -16.82 -26.14 -8.82
CA VAL A 87 -16.32 -26.32 -7.44
C VAL A 87 -14.98 -25.63 -7.25
N VAL A 88 -14.05 -25.78 -8.20
CA VAL A 88 -12.75 -25.10 -8.16
C VAL A 88 -12.92 -23.57 -8.17
N GLY A 89 -13.80 -23.05 -9.03
CA GLY A 89 -14.12 -21.62 -9.07
C GLY A 89 -14.68 -21.11 -7.73
N CYS A 90 -15.60 -21.85 -7.12
CA CYS A 90 -16.19 -21.53 -5.82
C CYS A 90 -15.14 -21.47 -4.71
N ILE A 91 -14.28 -22.50 -4.61
CA ILE A 91 -13.20 -22.56 -3.63
C ILE A 91 -12.25 -21.37 -3.81
N GLY A 92 -11.87 -21.07 -5.05
CA GLY A 92 -11.00 -19.91 -5.36
C GLY A 92 -11.60 -18.59 -4.89
N VAL A 93 -12.90 -18.36 -5.16
CA VAL A 93 -13.60 -17.14 -4.70
C VAL A 93 -13.63 -17.07 -3.17
N ILE A 94 -13.95 -18.17 -2.48
CA ILE A 94 -13.99 -18.21 -1.01
C ILE A 94 -12.62 -17.89 -0.42
N LEU A 95 -11.55 -18.48 -0.94
CA LEU A 95 -10.19 -18.25 -0.45
C LEU A 95 -9.74 -16.79 -0.64
N ILE A 96 -10.05 -16.19 -1.79
CA ILE A 96 -9.72 -14.79 -2.05
C ILE A 96 -10.54 -13.88 -1.12
N LEU A 97 -11.85 -14.11 -0.98
CA LEU A 97 -12.68 -13.32 -0.07
C LEU A 97 -12.23 -13.47 1.40
N TRP A 98 -11.87 -14.68 1.81
CA TRP A 98 -11.32 -14.93 3.14
C TRP A 98 -10.02 -14.17 3.39
N PHE A 99 -9.11 -14.13 2.41
CA PHE A 99 -7.90 -13.31 2.48
C PHE A 99 -8.21 -11.81 2.63
N TYR A 100 -9.26 -11.29 1.96
CA TYR A 100 -9.69 -9.89 2.10
C TYR A 100 -10.37 -9.58 3.44
N LEU A 101 -11.02 -10.57 4.05
CA LEU A 101 -11.78 -10.40 5.29
C LEU A 101 -10.96 -10.70 6.55
N ILE A 102 -9.77 -11.29 6.40
CA ILE A 102 -8.79 -11.30 7.47
C ILE A 102 -8.28 -9.88 7.62
N ASP A 103 -8.81 -9.18 8.62
CA ASP A 103 -8.21 -7.95 9.12
C ASP A 103 -6.73 -8.23 9.43
N GLY A 104 -5.86 -7.42 8.84
CA GLY A 104 -4.43 -7.47 9.07
C GLY A 104 -4.14 -7.55 10.57
N TYR A 105 -3.17 -8.39 10.93
CA TYR A 105 -2.78 -8.71 12.31
C TYR A 105 -2.91 -7.47 13.22
N ASN A 106 -3.97 -7.43 14.04
CA ASN A 106 -4.19 -6.34 15.00
C ASN A 106 -3.09 -6.42 16.06
N ILE A 107 -1.97 -5.75 15.81
CA ILE A 107 -0.96 -5.52 16.84
C ILE A 107 -1.64 -4.65 17.88
N LYS A 108 -2.01 -5.25 19.01
CA LYS A 108 -2.36 -4.50 20.21
C LYS A 108 -1.11 -3.80 20.68
N ILE A 109 -0.94 -2.55 20.25
CA ILE A 109 0.05 -1.67 20.87
C ILE A 109 -0.57 -1.25 22.19
N ASP A 110 -0.03 -1.75 23.31
CA ASP A 110 -0.30 -1.18 24.62
C ASP A 110 0.35 0.21 24.64
N VAL A 111 -0.40 1.21 24.21
CA VAL A 111 0.00 2.60 24.31
C VAL A 111 -0.08 2.97 25.79
N MET A 112 1.07 3.10 26.43
CA MET A 112 1.20 3.75 27.73
C MET A 112 0.77 5.21 27.57
N ILE A 113 -0.50 5.52 27.83
CA ILE A 113 -1.02 6.88 27.82
C ILE A 113 -0.43 7.58 29.06
N PRO A 114 0.41 8.61 28.91
CA PRO A 114 0.88 9.37 30.06
C PRO A 114 -0.33 9.95 30.81
N SER A 115 -0.42 9.69 32.12
CA SER A 115 -1.50 10.16 32.98
C SER A 115 -1.49 11.67 33.22
N GLU A 116 -0.45 12.37 32.76
CA GLU A 116 -0.37 13.83 32.82
C GLU A 116 -1.19 14.43 31.68
N ARG A 117 -2.45 14.75 31.99
CA ARG A 117 -3.27 15.64 31.16
C ARG A 117 -2.52 16.96 31.02
N PHE A 118 -2.04 17.25 29.80
CA PHE A 118 -1.61 18.59 29.44
C PHE A 118 -2.70 19.60 29.87
N PRO A 119 -2.34 20.74 30.47
CA PRO A 119 -3.34 21.70 30.95
C PRO A 119 -4.28 22.08 29.80
N HIS A 120 -5.57 21.78 29.99
CA HIS A 120 -6.60 21.82 28.94
C HIS A 120 -7.05 23.22 28.53
N ASN A 121 -6.33 24.27 28.92
CA ASN A 121 -6.67 25.64 28.55
C ASN A 121 -5.85 26.06 27.33
N ILE A 122 -6.15 25.44 26.19
CA ILE A 122 -5.75 25.97 24.88
C ILE A 122 -6.70 27.14 24.59
N THR A 123 -6.37 28.33 25.10
CA THR A 123 -7.20 29.54 24.88
C THR A 123 -6.89 30.23 23.55
N ASN A 124 -5.75 29.90 22.94
CA ASN A 124 -5.23 30.52 21.73
C ASN A 124 -5.21 29.49 20.60
N ASP A 125 -5.39 29.94 19.36
CA ASP A 125 -5.33 29.09 18.16
C ASP A 125 -3.96 28.38 18.06
N PRO A 126 -3.91 27.03 18.15
CA PRO A 126 -2.66 26.27 18.16
C PRO A 126 -1.96 26.22 16.80
N SER A 127 -2.60 26.71 15.73
CA SER A 127 -2.00 26.83 14.40
C SER A 127 -1.14 28.08 14.23
N LEU A 128 -1.23 29.04 15.16
CA LEU A 128 -0.44 30.25 15.13
C LEU A 128 0.98 30.00 15.64
N ASN A 129 1.95 30.70 15.07
CA ASN A 129 3.31 30.73 15.61
C ASN A 129 3.30 31.35 17.02
N GLY A 130 4.14 30.83 17.90
CA GLY A 130 4.37 31.41 19.22
C GLY A 130 5.37 32.57 19.18
N ASN A 131 5.84 32.96 20.37
CA ASN A 131 6.64 34.16 20.56
C ASN A 131 8.15 33.95 20.47
N TYR A 132 8.63 32.70 20.44
CA TYR A 132 10.06 32.44 20.36
C TYR A 132 10.58 32.51 18.93
N SER A 133 11.78 33.08 18.78
CA SER A 133 12.59 32.84 17.60
C SER A 133 13.12 31.42 17.62
N TYR A 134 13.15 30.77 16.46
CA TYR A 134 13.67 29.42 16.29
C TYR A 134 14.88 29.41 15.36
N SER A 135 15.64 28.33 15.43
CA SER A 135 16.69 27.99 14.48
C SER A 135 16.45 26.60 13.90
N PHE A 136 17.19 26.28 12.86
CA PHE A 136 17.10 25.04 12.11
C PHE A 136 18.48 24.42 11.98
N LEU A 137 18.56 23.10 12.15
CA LEU A 137 19.75 22.34 11.79
C LEU A 137 19.38 20.93 11.30
N THR A 138 20.35 20.29 10.67
CA THR A 138 20.26 18.88 10.28
C THR A 138 21.29 18.05 11.01
N TYR A 139 20.91 16.81 11.32
CA TYR A 139 21.86 15.79 11.73
C TYR A 139 21.82 14.64 10.74
N GLY A 140 22.97 14.00 10.52
CA GLY A 140 23.08 12.90 9.58
C GLY A 140 24.43 12.22 9.59
N SER A 141 24.51 11.07 8.93
CA SER A 141 25.70 10.21 8.97
C SER A 141 26.96 10.83 8.37
N GLY A 142 26.80 11.87 7.53
CA GLY A 142 27.91 12.54 6.85
C GLY A 142 28.28 11.96 5.50
N PHE A 143 27.76 10.78 5.15
CA PHE A 143 28.00 10.09 3.87
C PHE A 143 26.70 9.76 3.12
N ASP A 144 25.55 10.28 3.57
CA ASP A 144 24.29 10.20 2.83
C ASP A 144 24.41 10.95 1.48
N GLU A 145 23.77 10.43 0.43
CA GLU A 145 23.74 11.07 -0.89
C GLU A 145 23.03 12.44 -0.85
N ARG A 146 22.05 12.60 0.05
CA ARG A 146 21.38 13.88 0.29
C ARG A 146 22.34 14.77 1.05
N ILE A 147 22.74 15.86 0.39
CA ILE A 147 23.78 16.78 0.86
C ILE A 147 23.51 17.30 2.29
N ASP A 148 22.25 17.55 2.64
CA ASP A 148 21.84 18.06 3.96
C ASP A 148 22.10 17.09 5.12
N TYR A 149 22.18 15.78 4.85
CA TYR A 149 22.51 14.73 5.83
C TYR A 149 23.89 14.13 5.60
N GLY A 150 24.45 14.34 4.41
CA GLY A 150 25.83 14.06 4.04
C GLY A 150 26.75 15.18 4.48
N ILE A 151 27.51 15.74 3.54
CA ILE A 151 28.57 16.71 3.82
C ILE A 151 28.10 17.96 4.57
N LYS A 152 26.88 18.47 4.34
CA LYS A 152 26.35 19.68 4.98
C LYS A 152 25.62 19.45 6.31
N ALA A 153 25.54 18.20 6.79
CA ALA A 153 24.94 17.93 8.09
C ALA A 153 25.63 18.76 9.18
N SER A 154 24.85 19.51 9.94
CA SER A 154 25.35 20.35 11.03
C SER A 154 25.90 19.51 12.17
N ILE A 155 25.28 18.35 12.43
CA ILE A 155 25.73 17.37 13.43
C ILE A 155 25.95 16.03 12.72
N LYS A 156 27.11 15.42 12.95
CA LYS A 156 27.41 14.07 12.44
C LYS A 156 26.95 13.02 13.44
N THR A 157 26.23 12.02 12.95
CA THR A 157 25.68 10.93 13.76
C THR A 157 26.28 9.58 13.37
N PRO A 158 26.36 8.62 14.31
CA PRO A 158 26.70 7.24 13.96
C PRO A 158 25.56 6.57 13.19
N THR A 159 25.88 5.46 12.53
CA THR A 159 24.86 4.54 12.00
C THR A 159 24.33 3.59 13.07
N ILE A 160 23.15 3.05 12.81
CA ILE A 160 22.47 2.09 13.69
C ILE A 160 22.36 0.74 12.97
N ASP A 161 22.70 -0.34 13.68
CA ASP A 161 22.44 -1.70 13.23
C ASP A 161 21.04 -2.14 13.67
N LEU A 162 20.14 -2.30 12.70
CA LEU A 162 18.78 -2.82 12.88
C LEU A 162 18.57 -4.16 12.15
N SER A 163 19.63 -4.89 11.84
CA SER A 163 19.56 -6.16 11.11
C SER A 163 18.75 -7.26 11.81
N SER A 164 18.60 -7.16 13.13
CA SER A 164 17.76 -8.05 13.94
C SER A 164 16.26 -7.72 13.86
N ILE A 165 15.90 -6.53 13.38
CA ILE A 165 14.51 -6.02 13.37
C ILE A 165 13.98 -5.94 11.94
N ILE A 166 14.80 -5.46 11.01
CA ILE A 166 14.38 -5.23 9.62
C ILE A 166 15.29 -5.95 8.64
N LYS A 167 14.73 -6.26 7.47
CA LYS A 167 15.49 -6.79 6.33
C LYS A 167 15.18 -5.98 5.09
N LEU A 168 16.18 -5.29 4.55
CA LEU A 168 16.00 -4.54 3.31
C LEU A 168 16.09 -5.48 2.11
N SER A 169 15.26 -5.22 1.10
CA SER A 169 15.40 -5.90 -0.20
C SER A 169 16.69 -5.44 -0.89
N SER A 170 17.26 -6.27 -1.76
CA SER A 170 18.44 -5.89 -2.55
C SER A 170 18.20 -4.66 -3.41
N PHE A 171 16.96 -4.43 -3.85
CA PHE A 171 16.56 -3.22 -4.55
C PHE A 171 16.68 -1.98 -3.64
N ASN A 172 16.12 -2.04 -2.42
CA ASN A 172 16.18 -0.93 -1.47
C ASN A 172 17.62 -0.63 -1.07
N GLN A 173 18.44 -1.63 -0.81
CA GLN A 173 19.86 -1.42 -0.50
C GLN A 173 20.59 -0.72 -1.65
N LYS A 174 20.27 -1.05 -2.90
CA LYS A 174 20.85 -0.40 -4.09
C LYS A 174 20.38 1.04 -4.27
N VAL A 175 19.11 1.33 -3.97
CA VAL A 175 18.55 2.68 -4.05
C VAL A 175 19.13 3.56 -2.95
N PHE A 176 19.16 3.05 -1.71
CA PHE A 176 19.57 3.81 -0.54
C PHE A 176 21.09 3.87 -0.30
N LYS A 177 21.86 2.96 -0.92
CA LYS A 177 23.31 2.80 -0.71
C LYS A 177 23.73 2.40 0.71
N TYR A 178 22.81 1.86 1.50
CA TYR A 178 23.09 1.30 2.81
C TYR A 178 22.29 0.02 3.02
N ASN A 179 22.63 -0.73 4.06
CA ASN A 179 21.93 -1.94 4.47
C ASN A 179 21.44 -1.82 5.93
N GLU A 180 20.70 -2.83 6.38
CA GLU A 180 20.14 -2.89 7.73
C GLU A 180 21.19 -2.86 8.87
N SER A 181 22.47 -3.19 8.61
CA SER A 181 23.54 -3.15 9.62
C SER A 181 24.14 -1.76 9.84
N ALA A 182 23.87 -0.80 8.95
CA ALA A 182 24.46 0.53 9.00
C ALA A 182 23.48 1.60 8.50
N LEU A 183 22.30 1.69 9.12
CA LEU A 183 21.29 2.68 8.76
C LEU A 183 21.69 4.08 9.21
N PRO A 184 21.60 5.11 8.36
CA PRO A 184 21.93 6.47 8.75
C PRO A 184 20.85 7.06 9.66
N LEU A 185 21.28 7.65 10.77
CA LEU A 185 20.40 8.42 11.65
C LEU A 185 20.33 9.86 11.14
N ASN A 186 19.33 10.15 10.32
CA ASN A 186 19.15 11.45 9.68
C ASN A 186 17.90 12.15 10.18
N GLY A 187 17.97 13.48 10.32
CA GLY A 187 16.79 14.26 10.69
C GLY A 187 16.99 15.76 10.62
N ARG A 188 15.86 16.44 10.71
CA ARG A 188 15.72 17.90 10.74
C ARG A 188 15.26 18.33 12.12
N ILE A 189 15.86 19.37 12.66
CA ILE A 189 15.51 19.91 13.97
C ILE A 189 15.17 21.38 13.82
N TRP A 190 14.02 21.76 14.37
CA TRP A 190 13.67 23.14 14.67
C TRP A 190 13.65 23.30 16.18
N TYR A 191 14.33 24.32 16.70
CA TYR A 191 14.47 24.52 18.15
C TYR A 191 14.44 26.02 18.51
N PRO A 192 13.91 26.40 19.69
CA PRO A 192 13.92 27.78 20.14
C PRO A 192 15.35 28.24 20.47
N ILE A 193 15.70 29.49 20.15
CA ILE A 193 17.04 30.06 20.41
C ILE A 193 17.10 31.09 21.54
N ASN A 194 15.98 31.75 21.86
CA ASN A 194 15.97 32.88 22.78
C ASN A 194 15.55 32.49 24.21
N ASN A 195 15.58 31.21 24.56
CA ASN A 195 15.18 30.73 25.87
C ASN A 195 15.94 29.44 26.24
N THR A 196 16.23 29.27 27.52
CA THR A 196 16.97 28.14 28.08
C THR A 196 16.07 27.43 29.09
N GLY A 197 15.75 26.16 28.85
CA GLY A 197 14.90 25.38 29.74
C GLY A 197 14.64 23.96 29.21
N PRO A 198 13.99 23.10 30.00
CA PRO A 198 13.52 21.82 29.51
C PRO A 198 12.38 22.05 28.51
N TYR A 199 12.52 21.51 27.31
CA TYR A 199 11.47 21.51 26.29
C TYR A 199 10.99 20.09 26.01
N PRO A 200 9.69 19.91 25.73
CA PRO A 200 9.21 18.64 25.22
C PRO A 200 9.87 18.36 23.85
N ILE A 201 10.26 17.12 23.63
CA ILE A 201 10.72 16.66 22.31
C ILE A 201 9.50 16.13 21.57
N VAL A 202 9.22 16.72 20.40
CA VAL A 202 8.20 16.21 19.48
C VAL A 202 8.91 15.50 18.33
N LEU A 203 8.72 14.19 18.22
CA LEU A 203 9.25 13.40 17.12
C LEU A 203 8.20 13.28 16.02
N MET A 204 8.53 13.78 14.83
CA MET A 204 7.71 13.64 13.63
C MET A 204 8.32 12.58 12.72
N VAL A 205 7.62 11.47 12.56
CA VAL A 205 8.02 10.37 11.67
C VAL A 205 7.01 10.30 10.52
N HIS A 206 7.50 10.12 9.30
CA HIS A 206 6.63 10.03 8.13
C HIS A 206 5.73 8.78 8.20
N GLY A 207 4.53 8.88 7.63
CA GLY A 207 3.57 7.77 7.54
C GLY A 207 3.87 6.79 6.40
N ASN A 208 2.84 6.06 5.97
CA ASN A 208 2.90 5.10 4.86
C ASN A 208 3.08 5.81 3.51
N HIS A 209 4.31 6.24 3.22
CA HIS A 209 4.73 6.77 1.93
C HIS A 209 5.97 6.00 1.47
N LEU A 210 6.23 6.00 0.15
CA LEU A 210 7.45 5.40 -0.39
C LEU A 210 8.68 6.01 0.29
N SER A 211 9.46 5.16 0.96
CA SER A 211 10.67 5.56 1.71
C SER A 211 11.80 6.09 0.81
N THR A 212 11.68 5.90 -0.49
CA THR A 212 12.61 6.41 -1.51
C THR A 212 12.35 7.85 -1.90
N VAL A 213 11.20 8.42 -1.53
CA VAL A 213 10.82 9.79 -1.84
C VAL A 213 10.94 10.63 -0.56
N PRO A 214 11.78 11.68 -0.54
CA PRO A 214 11.88 12.57 0.60
C PRO A 214 10.54 13.20 0.96
N SER A 215 10.16 13.15 2.23
CA SER A 215 8.86 13.66 2.72
C SER A 215 9.02 14.61 3.90
N GLU A 216 10.19 14.65 4.53
CA GLU A 216 10.47 15.44 5.72
C GLU A 216 10.22 16.96 5.55
N ALA A 217 10.34 17.48 4.33
CA ALA A 217 10.09 18.88 4.03
C ALA A 217 8.60 19.25 4.20
N GLY A 218 7.68 18.28 4.03
CA GLY A 218 6.25 18.49 4.23
C GLY A 218 5.87 18.83 5.68
N TYR A 219 6.74 18.54 6.64
CA TYR A 219 6.52 18.81 8.07
C TYR A 219 7.18 20.11 8.55
N GLU A 220 7.84 20.87 7.67
CA GLU A 220 8.58 22.08 8.05
C GLU A 220 7.71 23.12 8.75
N TYR A 221 6.46 23.29 8.31
CA TYR A 221 5.54 24.24 8.94
C TYR A 221 5.25 23.86 10.40
N LEU A 222 5.07 22.57 10.72
CA LEU A 222 4.88 22.09 12.09
C LEU A 222 6.15 22.28 12.92
N GLY A 223 7.32 21.95 12.35
CA GLY A 223 8.60 22.14 13.04
C GLY A 223 8.82 23.59 13.45
N LYS A 224 8.60 24.53 12.52
CA LYS A 224 8.70 25.98 12.79
C LYS A 224 7.68 26.45 13.81
N MET A 225 6.42 26.05 13.64
CA MET A 225 5.32 26.43 14.52
C MET A 225 5.61 25.96 15.95
N LEU A 226 5.93 24.68 16.15
CA LEU A 226 6.21 24.09 17.47
C LEU A 226 7.47 24.68 18.11
N ALA A 227 8.54 24.92 17.35
CA ALA A 227 9.75 25.52 17.88
C ALA A 227 9.59 27.00 18.29
N SER A 228 8.52 27.65 17.82
CA SER A 228 8.18 29.03 18.21
C SER A 228 7.30 29.15 19.44
N GLN A 229 6.71 28.04 19.95
CA GLN A 229 5.79 28.02 21.09
C GLN A 229 6.48 28.24 22.44
#